data_AF-A0AAE1UP80-F1
#
_entry.id   AF-A0AAE1UP80-F1
#
_cell.length_a   1.000
_cell.length_b   1.000
_cell.length_c   1.000
_cell.angle_alpha   90.00
_cell.angle_beta   90.00
_cell.angle_gamma   90.00
#
_symmetry.space_group_name_H-M   'P 1'
#
loop_
_entity.id
_entity.type
_entity.pdbx_description
1 polymer ?
#
loop_
_entity_poly.entity_id
_entity_poly.type
_entity_poly.pdbx_seq_one_letter_code
_entity_poly.pdbx_strand_id
1 'polypeptide(L)'
;MEICDPDENNIICLPPIYTLEKIPVSQEDIPRNDDFRSRPHLQCIDLPAFNVDIGLMIGNNVPQTMEPWELINSQKEGGPFALTKLGWIVYGPTEDLRKHR
;
A
#
# COMPACT_ATOMS: atom_id res chain seq x y z
N MET A 1 0.44 9.69 -17.90
CA MET A 1 0.85 8.37 -17.36
C MET A 1 -0.39 7.76 -16.74
N GLU A 2 -0.50 6.44 -16.77
CA GLU A 2 -1.62 5.69 -16.21
C GLU A 2 -1.08 4.62 -15.28
N ILE A 3 -1.88 4.25 -14.28
CA ILE A 3 -1.60 3.14 -13.38
C ILE A 3 -2.81 2.22 -13.34
N CYS A 4 -2.55 0.94 -13.10
CA CYS A 4 -3.59 -0.06 -12.95
C CYS A 4 -3.32 -1.00 -11.77
N ASP A 5 -4.36 -1.68 -11.31
CA ASP A 5 -4.21 -2.82 -10.40
C ASP A 5 -3.58 -4.03 -11.12
N PRO A 6 -3.10 -5.06 -10.38
CA PRO A 6 -2.44 -6.22 -10.98
C PRO A 6 -3.28 -7.02 -11.99
N ASP A 7 -4.61 -6.94 -11.90
CA ASP A 7 -5.55 -7.62 -12.79
C ASP A 7 -6.02 -6.71 -13.95
N GLU A 8 -5.47 -5.49 -14.03
CA GLU A 8 -5.78 -4.44 -15.01
C GLU A 8 -7.26 -4.00 -15.04
N ASN A 9 -8.02 -4.27 -13.98
CA ASN A 9 -9.46 -3.97 -13.94
C ASN A 9 -9.74 -2.48 -13.69
N ASN A 10 -8.85 -1.80 -12.99
CA ASN A 10 -8.99 -0.40 -12.61
C ASN A 10 -7.83 0.41 -13.14
N ILE A 11 -8.14 1.34 -14.05
CA ILE A 11 -7.14 2.24 -14.64
C ILE A 11 -7.39 3.65 -14.12
N ILE A 12 -6.33 4.31 -13.65
CA ILE A 12 -6.37 5.70 -13.20
C ILE A 12 -5.36 6.52 -14.01
N CYS A 13 -5.86 7.55 -14.68
CA CYS A 13 -5.02 8.53 -15.34
C CYS A 13 -4.39 9.46 -14.29
N LEU A 14 -3.06 9.53 -14.29
CA LEU A 14 -2.33 10.41 -13.40
C LEU A 14 -2.23 11.82 -14.01
N PRO A 15 -2.42 12.88 -13.20
CA PRO A 15 -2.08 14.24 -13.61
C PRO A 15 -0.57 14.35 -13.87
N PRO A 16 -0.06 15.49 -14.36
CA PRO A 16 1.38 15.72 -14.45
C PRO A 16 2.06 15.41 -13.10
N ILE A 17 2.95 14.42 -13.11
CA ILE A 17 3.69 13.96 -11.93
C ILE A 17 5.14 14.45 -12.00
N TYR A 18 5.69 14.79 -10.83
CA TYR A 18 7.11 14.98 -10.67
C TYR A 18 7.72 13.67 -10.21
N THR A 19 8.83 13.26 -10.82
CA THR A 19 9.58 12.07 -10.40
C THR A 19 10.85 12.52 -9.69
N LEU A 20 11.32 11.71 -8.74
CA LEU A 20 12.68 11.84 -8.23
C LEU A 20 13.60 10.98 -9.09
N GLU A 21 14.84 11.43 -9.32
CA GLU A 21 15.86 10.60 -9.99
C GLU A 21 16.12 9.30 -9.21
N LYS A 22 16.00 9.37 -7.88
CA LYS A 22 16.08 8.23 -6.98
C LYS A 22 14.91 8.26 -6.01
N ILE A 23 14.05 7.23 -6.07
CA ILE A 23 12.94 7.07 -5.14
C ILE A 23 13.51 6.58 -3.79
N PRO A 24 13.13 7.21 -2.65
CA PRO A 24 13.70 6.89 -1.35
C PRO A 24 13.06 5.66 -0.69
N VAL A 25 12.80 4.60 -1.46
CA VAL A 25 12.29 3.31 -0.96
C VAL A 25 13.03 2.16 -1.64
N SER A 26 12.98 1.00 -1.01
CA SER A 26 13.63 -0.23 -1.41
C SER A 26 12.63 -1.40 -1.43
N GLN A 27 13.04 -2.56 -1.91
CA GLN A 27 12.23 -3.77 -1.85
C GLN A 27 11.92 -4.23 -0.41
N GLU A 28 12.72 -3.79 0.57
CA GLU A 28 12.50 -4.07 2.00
C GLU A 28 11.29 -3.29 2.53
N ASP A 29 10.91 -2.19 1.87
CA ASP A 29 9.74 -1.37 2.19
C ASP A 29 8.44 -1.92 1.57
N ILE A 30 8.51 -2.98 0.75
CA ILE A 30 7.34 -3.64 0.18
C ILE A 30 6.71 -4.54 1.27
N PRO A 31 5.46 -4.28 1.68
CA PRO A 31 4.80 -5.06 2.71
C PRO A 31 4.61 -6.51 2.25
N ARG A 32 4.64 -7.44 3.21
CA ARG A 32 4.47 -8.87 3.02
C ARG A 32 3.33 -9.38 3.89
N ASN A 33 2.73 -10.50 3.49
CA ASN A 33 1.71 -11.18 4.29
C ASN A 33 2.19 -11.46 5.74
N ASP A 34 3.51 -11.65 5.92
CA ASP A 34 4.13 -11.85 7.23
C ASP A 34 4.00 -10.65 8.18
N ASP A 35 3.93 -9.42 7.65
CA ASP A 35 3.80 -8.19 8.43
C ASP A 35 2.44 -8.08 9.12
N PHE A 36 1.46 -8.87 8.67
CA PHE A 36 0.10 -8.89 9.21
C PHE A 36 -0.19 -10.12 10.08
N ARG A 37 0.78 -11.02 10.29
CA ARG A 37 0.59 -12.26 11.06
C ARG A 37 -0.02 -12.05 12.45
N SER A 38 0.36 -10.97 13.13
CA SER A 38 -0.12 -10.63 14.48
C SER A 38 -1.54 -10.02 14.51
N ARG A 39 -2.21 -9.86 13.36
CA ARG A 39 -3.45 -9.09 13.20
C ARG A 39 -4.54 -9.95 12.57
N PRO A 40 -5.35 -10.64 13.39
CA PRO A 40 -6.38 -11.55 12.89
C PRO A 40 -7.34 -10.90 11.88
N HIS A 41 -7.68 -9.63 12.06
CA HIS A 41 -8.57 -8.89 11.15
C HIS A 41 -7.97 -8.54 9.80
N LEU A 42 -6.64 -8.57 9.66
CA LEU A 42 -5.96 -8.32 8.38
C LEU A 42 -5.54 -9.62 7.68
N GLN A 43 -5.79 -10.81 8.26
CA GLN A 43 -5.38 -12.08 7.65
C GLN A 43 -6.14 -12.43 6.36
N CYS A 44 -7.23 -11.71 6.05
CA CYS A 44 -7.92 -11.83 4.78
C CYS A 44 -7.22 -11.07 3.64
N ILE A 45 -6.24 -10.22 3.94
CA ILE A 45 -5.42 -9.54 2.93
C ILE A 45 -4.42 -10.55 2.39
N ASP A 46 -4.43 -10.74 1.07
CA ASP A 46 -3.39 -11.48 0.38
C ASP A 46 -2.57 -10.52 -0.48
N LEU A 47 -1.33 -10.27 -0.05
CA LEU A 47 -0.39 -9.44 -0.78
C LEU A 47 0.38 -10.27 -1.81
N PRO A 48 0.38 -9.86 -3.09
CA PRO A 48 1.23 -10.47 -4.10
C PRO A 48 2.72 -10.32 -3.75
N ALA A 49 3.48 -11.38 -4.01
CA ALA A 49 4.92 -11.37 -3.81
C ALA A 49 5.62 -10.70 -5.00
N PHE A 50 6.13 -9.49 -4.80
CA PHE A 50 6.86 -8.76 -5.83
C PHE A 50 8.36 -8.82 -5.59
N ASN A 51 9.11 -9.08 -6.66
CA ASN A 51 10.56 -8.87 -6.72
C ASN A 51 10.87 -7.95 -7.90
N VAL A 52 10.40 -6.70 -7.81
CA VAL A 52 10.59 -5.68 -8.83
C VAL A 52 11.21 -4.42 -8.23
N ASP A 53 11.84 -3.61 -9.06
CA ASP A 53 12.30 -2.28 -8.67
C ASP A 53 11.11 -1.31 -8.59
N ILE A 54 11.16 -0.39 -7.62
CA ILE A 54 10.13 0.62 -7.43
C ILE A 54 10.39 1.76 -8.42
N GLY A 55 9.54 1.86 -9.45
CA GLY A 55 9.66 2.88 -10.50
C GLY A 55 8.80 4.13 -10.28
N LEU A 56 7.80 4.07 -9.38
CA LEU A 56 6.88 5.17 -9.12
C LEU A 56 6.41 5.15 -7.67
N MET A 57 6.35 6.33 -7.04
CA MET A 57 5.75 6.54 -5.73
C MET A 57 4.58 7.51 -5.89
N ILE A 58 3.38 7.07 -5.55
CA ILE A 58 2.16 7.88 -5.66
C ILE A 58 1.90 8.53 -4.30
N GLY A 59 1.94 9.87 -4.28
CA GLY A 59 1.58 10.64 -3.10
C GLY A 59 0.09 10.97 -3.06
N ASN A 60 -0.28 11.88 -2.15
CA ASN A 60 -1.67 12.36 -2.00
C ASN A 60 -2.14 13.30 -3.13
N ASN A 61 -1.36 13.46 -4.21
CA ASN A 61 -1.70 14.33 -5.32
C ASN A 61 -2.71 13.70 -6.30
N VAL A 62 -3.08 12.43 -6.10
CA VAL A 62 -4.11 11.74 -6.87
C VAL A 62 -5.17 11.20 -5.91
N PRO A 63 -6.11 12.04 -5.44
CA PRO A 63 -7.10 11.64 -4.44
C PRO A 63 -7.94 10.42 -4.86
N GLN A 64 -8.13 10.24 -6.17
CA GLN A 64 -8.81 9.08 -6.71
C GLN A 64 -8.14 7.77 -6.27
N THR A 65 -6.83 7.69 -6.08
CA THR A 65 -6.18 6.43 -5.62
C THR A 65 -6.49 6.09 -4.16
N MET A 66 -6.98 7.06 -3.37
CA MET A 66 -7.20 6.93 -1.93
C MET A 66 -8.68 6.73 -1.55
N GLU A 67 -9.59 6.77 -2.52
CA GLU A 67 -11.00 6.52 -2.26
C GLU A 67 -11.25 5.03 -2.00
N PRO A 68 -11.73 4.64 -0.81
CA PRO A 68 -11.85 3.25 -0.42
C PRO A 68 -13.03 2.57 -1.11
N TRP A 69 -12.82 1.36 -1.61
CA TRP A 69 -13.88 0.47 -2.09
C TRP A 69 -14.34 -0.51 -1.02
N GLU A 70 -13.38 -1.07 -0.30
CA GLU A 70 -13.59 -1.89 0.88
C GLU A 70 -12.77 -1.30 2.03
N LEU A 71 -13.30 -1.41 3.25
CA LEU A 71 -12.67 -0.95 4.48
C LEU A 71 -12.67 -2.08 5.49
N ILE A 72 -11.49 -2.46 5.95
CA ILE A 72 -11.29 -3.33 7.11
C ILE A 72 -10.93 -2.44 8.29
N ASN A 73 -11.86 -2.32 9.23
CA ASN A 73 -11.66 -1.49 10.42
C ASN A 73 -10.62 -2.09 11.38
N SER A 74 -9.98 -1.22 12.15
CA SER A 74 -9.14 -1.67 13.26
C SER A 74 -9.98 -2.33 14.35
N GLN A 75 -9.42 -3.35 15.02
CA GLN A 75 -10.07 -3.97 16.18
C GLN A 75 -9.86 -3.19 17.49
N LYS A 76 -8.93 -2.23 17.49
CA LYS A 76 -8.60 -1.38 18.65
C LYS A 76 -8.47 0.07 18.18
N GLU A 77 -8.76 1.01 19.08
CA GLU A 77 -8.53 2.44 18.84
C GLU A 77 -7.04 2.69 18.54
N GLY A 78 -6.78 3.45 17.48
CA GLY A 78 -5.42 3.68 16.99
C GLY A 78 -4.71 2.48 16.35
N GLY A 79 -5.41 1.35 16.21
CA GLY A 79 -4.89 0.14 15.56
C GLY A 79 -4.86 0.25 14.02
N PRO A 80 -4.22 -0.71 13.36
CA PRO A 80 -4.12 -0.73 11.92
C PRO A 80 -5.47 -1.05 11.26
N PHE A 81 -5.75 -0.38 10.15
CA PHE A 81 -6.92 -0.60 9.29
C PHE A 81 -6.47 -0.66 7.83
N ALA A 82 -7.30 -1.22 6.95
CA ALA A 82 -6.94 -1.39 5.54
C ALA A 82 -8.07 -0.95 4.60
N LEU A 83 -7.69 -0.46 3.43
CA LEU A 83 -8.57 -0.01 2.37
C LEU A 83 -8.16 -0.67 1.04
N THR A 84 -9.09 -0.88 0.11
CA THR A 84 -8.75 -1.34 -1.25
C THR A 84 -9.14 -0.32 -2.33
N LYS A 85 -8.30 -0.21 -3.37
CA LYS A 85 -8.65 0.38 -4.69
C LYS A 85 -7.80 -0.15 -5.84
N LEU A 86 -6.48 0.08 -5.77
CA LEU A 86 -5.48 -0.45 -6.72
C LEU A 86 -4.63 -1.56 -6.07
N GLY A 87 -5.24 -2.28 -5.13
CA GLY A 87 -4.57 -3.10 -4.13
C GLY A 87 -4.85 -2.63 -2.71
N TRP A 88 -4.32 -3.36 -1.73
CA TRP A 88 -4.50 -3.08 -0.30
C TRP A 88 -3.55 -2.00 0.19
N ILE A 89 -4.12 -0.97 0.84
CA ILE A 89 -3.38 0.04 1.59
C ILE A 89 -3.65 -0.18 3.06
N VAL A 90 -2.60 -0.36 3.87
CA VAL A 90 -2.71 -0.54 5.33
C VAL A 90 -2.23 0.71 6.03
N TYR A 91 -3.09 1.31 6.84
CA TYR A 91 -2.81 2.49 7.64
C TYR A 91 -2.71 2.14 9.12
N GLY A 92 -1.84 2.84 9.84
CA GLY A 92 -1.69 2.71 11.29
C GLY A 92 -0.51 1.82 11.72
N PRO A 93 -0.22 1.78 13.02
CA PRO A 93 1.00 1.18 13.56
C PRO A 93 1.08 -0.31 13.27
N THR A 94 2.18 -0.69 12.63
CA THR A 94 2.77 -2.01 12.31
C THR A 94 2.97 -2.99 13.48
N GLU A 95 3.66 -2.48 14.49
CA GLU A 95 4.54 -3.23 15.42
C GLU A 95 5.08 -4.52 14.77
N ASP A 96 6.06 -4.40 13.87
CA ASP A 96 7.46 -4.16 14.23
C ASP A 96 8.10 -3.02 13.42
N LEU A 97 8.22 -1.83 14.02
CA LEU A 97 9.32 -0.91 13.68
C LEU A 97 10.60 -1.51 14.28
N ARG A 98 11.02 -2.66 13.75
CA ARG A 98 12.22 -3.37 14.20
C ARG A 98 13.45 -2.65 13.65
N LYS A 99 13.79 -1.58 14.36
CA LYS A 99 15.13 -1.23 14.84
C LYS A 99 16.21 -1.04 13.76
N HIS A 100 16.52 0.23 13.50
CA HIS A 100 17.68 0.76 12.75
C HIS A 100 17.52 0.75 11.23
N ARG A 101 17.01 1.85 10.68
CA ARG A 101 17.74 2.71 9.72
C ARG A 101 16.99 4.02 9.49
#